data_AF-A0A2A5M441-F1
#
_entry.id   AF-A0A2A5M441-F1
#
_cell.length_a   1.000
_cell.length_b   1.000
_cell.length_c   1.000
_cell.angle_alpha   90.00
_cell.angle_beta   90.00
_cell.angle_gamma   90.00
#
_symmetry.space_group_name_H-M   'P 1'
#
loop_
_entity.id
_entity.type
_entity.pdbx_description
1 polymer ?
#
loop_
_entity_poly.entity_id
_entity_poly.type
_entity_poly.pdbx_seq_one_letter_code
_entity_poly.pdbx_strand_id
1 'polypeptide(L)' 'MTAQEIKEFCKENNFTYKDLAQKLGWSEPSLRATIASGKISEQTSAAINLLKETIELKKQLKDWETIKTIFKNI' A
#
# COMPACT_ATOMS: atom_id res chain seq x y z
N MET A 1 -12.95 -4.92 -0.87
CA MET A 1 -11.83 -5.19 0.04
C MET A 1 -12.34 -5.52 1.42
N THR A 2 -11.72 -6.49 2.08
CA THR A 2 -12.05 -7.02 3.40
C THR A 2 -10.97 -6.64 4.39
N ALA A 3 -11.27 -6.74 5.69
CA ALA A 3 -10.28 -6.52 6.73
C ALA A 3 -9.07 -7.44 6.58
N GLN A 4 -9.28 -8.67 6.08
CA GLN A 4 -8.23 -9.65 5.86
C GLN A 4 -7.25 -9.24 4.76
N GLU A 5 -7.74 -8.76 3.61
CA GLU A 5 -6.91 -8.25 2.52
C GLU A 5 -6.00 -7.10 2.97
N ILE A 6 -6.47 -6.23 3.89
CA ILE A 6 -5.64 -5.17 4.46
C ILE A 6 -4.50 -5.74 5.33
N LYS A 7 -4.78 -6.80 6.11
CA LYS A 7 -3.75 -7.45 6.94
C LYS A 7 -2.69 -8.12 6.06
N GLU A 8 -3.13 -8.80 5.01
CA GLU A 8 -2.25 -9.45 4.04
C GLU A 8 -1.38 -8.41 3.33
N PHE A 9 -1.97 -7.31 2.85
CA PHE A 9 -1.24 -6.21 2.24
C PHE A 9 -0.14 -5.62 3.16
N CYS A 10 -0.45 -5.42 4.45
CA CYS A 10 0.54 -4.95 5.42
C CYS A 10 1.70 -5.95 5.60
N LYS A 11 1.40 -7.26 5.62
CA LYS A 11 2.42 -8.31 5.73
C LYS A 11 3.29 -8.39 4.47
N GLU A 12 2.68 -8.40 3.30
CA GLU A 12 3.38 -8.48 2.01
C GLU A 12 4.36 -7.33 1.80
N ASN A 13 3.96 -6.12 2.21
CA ASN A 13 4.76 -4.91 2.04
C ASN A 13 5.61 -4.59 3.27
N ASN A 14 5.59 -5.45 4.29
CA ASN A 14 6.35 -5.31 5.53
C ASN A 14 6.12 -3.94 6.23
N PHE A 15 4.87 -3.46 6.23
CA PHE A 15 4.45 -2.20 6.83
C PHE A 15 3.53 -2.43 8.04
N THR A 16 3.56 -1.52 9.00
CA THR A 16 2.63 -1.53 10.14
C THR A 16 1.31 -0.84 9.78
N TYR A 17 0.25 -1.06 10.56
CA TYR A 17 -0.99 -0.29 10.39
C TYR A 17 -0.78 1.22 10.57
N LYS A 18 0.22 1.62 11.37
CA LYS A 18 0.60 3.02 11.52
C LYS A 18 1.17 3.58 10.21
N ASP A 19 2.05 2.83 9.55
CA ASP A 19 2.61 3.23 8.26
C ASP A 19 1.54 3.30 7.18
N LEU A 20 0.62 2.33 7.17
CA LEU A 20 -0.52 2.32 6.26
C LEU A 20 -1.40 3.56 6.50
N ALA A 21 -1.76 3.84 7.76
CA ALA A 21 -2.56 5.00 8.11
C ALA A 21 -1.87 6.31 7.66
N GLN A 22 -0.58 6.44 7.94
CA GLN A 22 0.19 7.62 7.53
C GLN A 22 0.23 7.79 6.00
N LYS A 23 0.42 6.71 5.23
CA LYS A 23 0.40 6.75 3.76
C LYS A 23 -0.98 7.12 3.19
N LEU A 24 -2.05 6.73 3.87
CA LEU A 24 -3.43 7.08 3.52
C LEU A 24 -3.87 8.45 4.05
N GLY A 25 -3.03 9.15 4.81
CA GLY A 25 -3.36 10.44 5.45
C GLY A 25 -4.33 10.31 6.64
N TRP A 26 -4.38 9.13 7.26
CA TRP A 26 -5.29 8.78 8.34
C TRP A 26 -4.56 8.64 9.67
N SER A 27 -5.31 8.73 10.77
CA SER A 27 -4.79 8.36 12.09
C SER A 27 -4.79 6.83 12.27
N GLU A 28 -3.77 6.29 12.95
CA GLU A 28 -3.69 4.86 13.27
C GLU A 28 -4.96 4.35 14.00
N PRO A 29 -5.50 5.05 15.02
CA PRO A 29 -6.75 4.62 15.67
C PRO A 29 -7.93 4.54 14.71
N SER A 30 -8.09 5.49 13.80
CA SER A 30 -9.17 5.50 12.80
C SER A 30 -9.07 4.28 11.88
N LEU A 31 -7.89 4.00 11.34
CA LEU A 31 -7.68 2.84 10.47
C LEU A 31 -7.93 1.53 11.21
N ARG A 32 -7.42 1.39 12.44
CA ARG A 32 -7.67 0.20 13.26
C ARG A 32 -9.14 -0.01 13.56
N ALA A 33 -9.89 1.05 13.86
CA ALA A 33 -11.33 0.96 14.09
C ALA A 33 -12.09 0.51 12.83
N THR A 34 -11.71 1.01 11.65
CA THR A 34 -12.29 0.58 10.36
C THR A 34 -12.00 -0.89 10.08
N ILE A 35 -10.78 -1.35 10.32
CA ILE A 35 -10.39 -2.77 10.14
C ILE A 35 -11.13 -3.66 11.15
N ALA A 36 -11.18 -3.25 12.42
CA ALA A 36 -11.81 -4.03 13.49
C ALA A 36 -13.33 -4.11 13.35
N SER A 37 -13.98 -3.04 12.88
CA SER A 37 -15.42 -3.03 12.64
C SER A 37 -15.84 -3.80 11.39
N GLY A 38 -14.90 -4.12 10.50
CA GLY A 38 -15.18 -4.74 9.19
C GLY A 38 -15.97 -3.84 8.23
N LYS A 39 -16.33 -2.62 8.65
CA LYS A 39 -17.10 -1.64 7.86
C LYS A 39 -16.15 -0.79 7.03
N ILE A 40 -15.44 -1.44 6.12
CA ILE A 40 -14.56 -0.75 5.18
C ILE A 40 -15.43 -0.10 4.11
N SER A 41 -15.45 1.22 4.08
CA SER A 41 -16.17 1.97 3.05
C SER A 41 -15.53 1.76 1.68
N GLU A 42 -16.30 1.96 0.61
CA GLU A 42 -15.75 1.93 -0.76
C GLU A 42 -14.63 2.94 -0.96
N GLN A 43 -14.71 4.11 -0.32
CA GLN A 43 -13.68 5.14 -0.36
C GLN A 43 -12.37 4.65 0.25
N THR A 44 -12.44 3.95 1.38
CA THR A 44 -11.28 3.32 2.04
C THR A 44 -10.69 2.20 1.17
N SER A 45 -11.56 1.41 0.54
CA SER A 45 -11.16 0.39 -0.42
C SER A 45 -10.41 0.97 -1.60
N ALA A 46 -10.93 2.04 -2.20
CA ALA A 46 -10.28 2.73 -3.31
C ALA A 46 -8.91 3.30 -2.90
N ALA A 47 -8.83 3.95 -1.72
CA ALA A 47 -7.58 4.54 -1.24
C ALA A 47 -6.47 3.49 -1.05
N ILE A 48 -6.79 2.33 -0.47
CA ILE A 48 -5.80 1.25 -0.28
C ILE A 48 -5.43 0.59 -1.61
N ASN A 49 -6.38 0.39 -2.53
CA ASN A 49 -6.09 -0.13 -3.86
C ASN A 49 -5.16 0.81 -4.64
N LEU A 50 -5.43 2.12 -4.61
CA LEU A 50 -4.57 3.13 -5.23
C LEU A 50 -3.15 3.13 -4.64
N LEU A 51 -3.04 2.95 -3.32
CA LEU A 51 -1.74 2.82 -2.67
C LEU A 51 -0.99 1.57 -3.14
N LYS A 52 -1.70 0.43 -3.25
CA LYS A 52 -1.14 -0.83 -3.75
C LYS A 52 -0.62 -0.67 -5.18
N GLU A 53 -1.42 -0.10 -6.07
CA GLU A 53 -1.02 0.20 -7.45
C GLU A 53 0.19 1.15 -7.49
N THR A 54 0.20 2.19 -6.65
CA THR A 54 1.32 3.14 -6.59
C THR A 54 2.63 2.46 -6.18
N ILE A 55 2.60 1.51 -5.24
CA ILE A 55 3.79 0.77 -4.81
C ILE A 55 4.31 -0.11 -5.95
N GLU A 56 3.40 -0.83 -6.62
CA GLU A 56 3.75 -1.71 -7.74
C GLU A 56 4.34 -0.91 -8.91
N LEU A 57 3.73 0.23 -9.27
CA LEU A 57 4.25 1.11 -10.30
C LEU A 57 5.65 1.66 -9.95
N LYS A 58 5.89 2.02 -8.69
CA LYS A 58 7.22 2.47 -8.23
C LYS A 58 8.26 1.37 -8.33
N LYS A 59 7.88 0.11 -8.07
CA LYS A 59 8.77 -1.05 -8.24
C LYS A 59 9.14 -1.24 -9.71
N GLN A 60 8.14 -1.23 -10.61
CA GLN A 60 8.38 -1.35 -12.05
C GLN A 60 9.25 -0.22 -12.61
N LEU A 61 9.04 1.01 -12.15
CA LEU A 61 9.89 2.15 -12.50
C LEU A 61 11.34 1.96 -12.04
N LYS A 62 11.55 1.45 -10.82
CA LYS A 62 12.88 1.16 -10.29
C LYS A 62 13.57 0.05 -11.11
N ASP A 63 12.84 -0.99 -11.48
CA ASP A 63 13.36 -2.08 -12.31
C ASP A 63 13.77 -1.55 -13.70
N TRP A 64 12.94 -0.69 -14.30
CA TRP A 64 13.25 -0.03 -15.57
C TRP A 64 14.48 0.87 -15.51
N GLU A 65 14.61 1.70 -14.46
CA GLU A 65 15.80 2.53 -14.25
C GLU A 65 17.06 1.69 -14.00
N THR A 66 16.92 0.55 -13.33
CA THR A 66 18.02 -0.41 -13.12
C THR A 66 18.49 -0.97 -14.47
N ILE A 67 17.56 -1.41 -15.32
CA ILE A 67 17.85 -1.90 -16.66
C ILE A 67 18.55 -0.83 -17.49
N LYS A 68 18.02 0.40 -17.50
CA LYS A 68 18.59 1.53 -18.22
C LYS A 68 20.00 1.88 -17.74
N THR A 69 20.26 1.77 -16.44
CA THR A 69 21.58 2.00 -15.86
C THR A 69 22.58 0.93 -16.29
N ILE A 70 22.17 -0.35 -16.30
CA ILE A 70 22.99 -1.44 -16.83
C ILE A 70 23.35 -1.18 -18.29
N PHE A 71 22.37 -0.83 -19.14
CA PHE A 71 22.63 -0.51 -20.56
C PHE A 71 23.50 0.71 -20.80
N LYS A 72 23.52 1.70 -19.88
CA LYS A 72 24.40 2.87 -19.99
C LYS A 72 25.84 2.60 -19.55
N ASN A 73 26.05 1.58 -18.72
CA ASN A 73 27.34 1.22 -18.15
C ASN A 73 28.03 0.07 -18.93
N ILE A 74 27.44 -0.35 -20.05
CA ILE A 74 28.02 -1.27 -21.06
C ILE A 74 28.41 -0.43 -22.27
#